data_AF-A0A7L0XVF9-F1
#
_entry.id   AF-A0A7L0XVF9-F1
#
_cell.length_a   1.000
_cell.length_b   1.000
_cell.length_c   1.000
_cell.angle_alpha   90.00
_cell.angle_beta   90.00
_cell.angle_gamma   90.00
#
_symmetry.space_group_name_H-M   'P 1'
#
loop_
_entity.id
_entity.type
_entity.pdbx_description
1 polymer ?
#
loop_
_entity_poly.entity_id
_entity_poly.type
_entity_poly.pdbx_seq_one_letter_code
_entity_poly.pdbx_strand_id
1 'polypeptide(L)'
;MAMSFSRVQGMLFLLLLPCLCSGQPAAPLPRFSTFLDPPNRVHLLWDHDEQELMTSELQIRATGWVAFAFSPRGGLPECDIVIGGAFPKGIFYFSVS
;
A
#
# COMPACT_ATOMS: atom_id res chain seq x y z
N MET A 1 -6.61 52.59 -22.78
CA MET A 1 -6.93 51.16 -22.99
C MET A 1 -7.38 50.61 -21.65
N ALA A 2 -8.67 50.73 -21.34
CA ALA A 2 -9.23 50.29 -20.07
C ALA A 2 -9.59 48.81 -20.18
N MET A 3 -8.91 47.96 -19.41
CA MET A 3 -9.21 46.53 -19.33
C MET A 3 -10.52 46.37 -18.55
N SER A 4 -11.60 46.09 -19.28
CA SER A 4 -12.88 45.71 -18.72
C SER A 4 -12.76 44.31 -18.11
N PHE A 5 -12.59 44.23 -16.79
CA PHE A 5 -12.67 42.97 -16.07
C PHE A 5 -14.15 42.56 -15.96
N SER A 6 -14.53 41.58 -16.77
CA SER A 6 -15.88 41.02 -16.75
C SER A 6 -16.17 40.39 -15.39
N ARG A 7 -17.28 40.79 -14.77
CA ARG A 7 -17.83 40.27 -13.50
C ARG A 7 -18.03 38.74 -13.49
N VAL A 8 -18.02 38.13 -14.69
CA VAL A 8 -18.14 36.68 -14.91
C VAL A 8 -16.82 35.94 -14.64
N GLN A 9 -15.67 36.60 -14.83
CA GLN A 9 -14.34 35.98 -14.70
C GLN A 9 -13.94 35.75 -13.22
N GLY A 10 -14.42 36.61 -12.31
CA GLY A 10 -14.24 36.43 -10.87
C GLY A 10 -15.10 35.31 -10.27
N MET A 11 -16.32 35.10 -10.80
CA MET A 11 -17.20 34.00 -10.36
C MET A 11 -16.69 32.63 -10.83
N LEU A 12 -16.06 32.55 -11.99
CA LEU A 12 -15.54 31.28 -12.52
C LEU A 12 -14.38 30.72 -11.67
N PHE A 13 -13.57 31.61 -11.06
CA PHE A 13 -12.45 31.19 -10.21
C PHE A 13 -12.92 30.60 -8.87
N LEU A 14 -14.05 31.08 -8.31
CA LEU A 14 -14.63 30.59 -7.05
C LEU A 14 -15.27 29.20 -7.18
N LEU A 15 -15.70 28.80 -8.38
CA LEU A 15 -16.31 27.49 -8.63
C LEU A 15 -15.28 26.34 -8.77
N LEU A 16 -14.00 26.67 -8.90
CA LEU A 16 -12.92 25.68 -9.06
C LEU A 16 -12.26 25.28 -7.72
N LEU A 17 -12.47 26.05 -6.64
CA LEU A 17 -11.93 25.74 -5.32
C LEU A 17 -12.44 24.43 -4.65
N PRO A 18 -13.70 23.96 -4.83
CA PRO A 18 -14.17 22.81 -4.07
C PRO A 18 -13.61 21.47 -4.57
N CYS A 19 -12.95 21.44 -5.73
CA CYS A 19 -12.45 20.19 -6.32
C CYS A 19 -11.12 19.71 -5.70
N LEU A 20 -10.37 20.59 -5.03
CA LEU A 20 -9.03 20.27 -4.49
C LEU A 20 -9.07 19.56 -3.13
N CYS A 21 -10.24 19.45 -2.48
CA CYS A 21 -10.38 18.85 -1.14
C CYS A 21 -10.86 17.38 -1.17
N SER A 22 -10.99 16.75 -2.33
CA SER A 22 -11.25 15.32 -2.44
C SER A 22 -9.98 14.53 -2.10
N GLY A 23 -9.61 14.50 -0.81
CA GLY A 23 -8.66 13.49 -0.31
C GLY A 23 -9.27 12.11 -0.54
N GLN A 24 -8.55 11.23 -1.24
CA GLN A 24 -8.97 9.83 -1.35
C GLN A 24 -9.08 9.25 0.07
N PRO A 25 -10.16 8.52 0.41
CA PRO A 25 -10.20 7.74 1.63
C PRO A 25 -8.95 6.85 1.69
N ALA A 26 -8.20 6.92 2.80
CA ALA A 26 -7.12 5.97 3.02
C ALA A 26 -7.69 4.56 2.90
N ALA A 27 -6.97 3.65 2.25
CA ALA A 27 -7.36 2.25 2.20
C ALA A 27 -7.61 1.75 3.64
N PRO A 28 -8.70 0.99 3.89
CA PRO A 28 -8.94 0.42 5.20
C PRO A 28 -7.72 -0.36 5.69
N LEU A 29 -7.37 -0.20 6.97
CA LEU A 29 -6.29 -0.99 7.56
C LEU A 29 -6.69 -2.48 7.56
N PRO A 30 -5.76 -3.40 7.24
CA PRO A 30 -6.05 -4.82 7.29
C PRO A 30 -6.50 -5.27 8.69
N ARG A 31 -7.53 -6.12 8.76
CA ARG A 31 -8.13 -6.59 10.02
C ARG A 31 -7.20 -7.45 10.88
N PHE A 32 -6.26 -8.17 10.26
CA PHE A 32 -5.42 -9.14 10.95
C PHE A 32 -3.95 -8.73 10.92
N SER A 33 -3.22 -9.07 11.99
CA SER A 33 -1.78 -8.83 12.05
C SER A 33 -1.06 -9.76 13.03
N THR A 34 0.23 -9.98 12.80
CA THR A 34 1.12 -10.71 13.71
C THR A 34 2.59 -10.32 13.49
N PHE A 35 3.42 -10.53 14.50
CA PHE A 35 4.88 -10.48 14.36
C PHE A 35 5.43 -11.87 14.05
N LEU A 36 6.30 -11.96 13.04
CA LEU A 36 6.89 -13.22 12.58
C LEU A 36 8.24 -13.54 13.23
N ASP A 37 8.80 -12.60 14.00
CA ASP A 37 10.08 -12.76 14.70
C ASP A 37 9.94 -12.35 16.18
N PRO A 38 10.68 -13.01 17.11
CA PRO A 38 10.62 -12.66 18.53
C PRO A 38 10.97 -11.19 18.86
N PRO A 39 11.87 -10.52 18.12
CA PRO A 39 12.13 -9.09 18.30
C PRO A 39 11.01 -8.15 17.81
N ASN A 40 9.93 -8.65 17.22
CA ASN A 40 8.82 -7.86 16.65
C ASN A 40 9.27 -6.84 15.59
N ARG A 41 10.18 -7.23 14.69
CA ARG A 41 10.67 -6.38 13.59
C ARG A 41 10.07 -6.73 12.23
N VAL A 42 9.42 -7.88 12.13
CA VAL A 42 8.77 -8.38 10.91
C VAL A 42 7.28 -8.47 11.20
N HIS A 43 6.53 -7.47 10.75
CA HIS A 43 5.11 -7.34 11.03
C HIS A 43 4.31 -7.66 9.76
N LEU A 44 3.51 -8.72 9.82
CA LEU A 44 2.63 -9.13 8.75
C LEU A 44 1.23 -8.63 9.07
N LEU A 45 0.64 -7.86 8.16
CA LEU A 45 -0.77 -7.50 8.17
C LEU A 45 -1.46 -8.18 7.00
N TRP A 46 -2.70 -8.62 7.18
CA TRP A 46 -3.47 -9.18 6.08
C TRP A 46 -4.97 -8.98 6.26
N ASP A 47 -5.66 -9.07 5.12
CA ASP A 47 -7.11 -9.13 5.05
C ASP A 47 -7.53 -10.00 3.87
N HIS A 48 -8.82 -10.33 3.80
CA HIS A 48 -9.45 -10.98 2.67
C HIS A 48 -10.78 -10.30 2.33
N ASP A 49 -11.13 -10.29 1.05
CA ASP A 49 -12.45 -9.86 0.59
C ASP A 49 -13.48 -11.01 0.67
N GLU A 50 -14.70 -10.73 0.20
CA GLU A 50 -15.80 -11.71 0.17
C GLU A 50 -15.54 -12.87 -0.81
N GLN A 51 -14.53 -12.74 -1.68
CA GLN A 51 -14.10 -13.75 -2.65
C GLN A 51 -12.91 -14.56 -2.14
N GLU A 52 -12.53 -14.41 -0.87
CA GLU A 52 -11.36 -15.07 -0.26
C GLU A 52 -10.02 -14.66 -0.88
N LEU A 53 -9.96 -13.51 -1.58
CA LEU A 53 -8.70 -12.97 -2.08
C LEU A 53 -7.96 -12.28 -0.95
N MET A 54 -6.82 -12.85 -0.56
CA MET A 54 -6.01 -12.31 0.51
C MET A 54 -5.09 -11.17 0.02
N THR A 55 -5.15 -10.02 0.69
CA THR A 55 -4.15 -8.95 0.57
C THR A 55 -3.24 -8.99 1.78
N SER A 56 -1.92 -8.98 1.57
CA SER A 56 -0.93 -8.96 2.64
C SER A 56 0.04 -7.80 2.51
N GLU A 57 0.45 -7.27 3.66
CA GLU A 57 1.47 -6.25 3.80
C GLU A 57 2.54 -6.74 4.77
N LEU A 58 3.79 -6.78 4.31
CA LEU A 58 4.94 -7.11 5.14
C LEU A 58 5.74 -5.84 5.47
N GLN A 59 5.69 -5.43 6.74
CA GLN A 59 6.44 -4.29 7.25
C GLN A 59 7.74 -4.78 7.89
N ILE A 60 8.87 -4.44 7.26
CA ILE A 60 10.21 -4.82 7.71
C ILE A 60 11.25 -3.77 7.29
N ARG A 61 12.28 -3.58 8.12
CA ARG A 61 13.48 -2.84 7.75
C ARG A 61 14.53 -3.79 7.17
N ALA A 62 14.38 -4.16 5.89
CA ALA A 62 15.33 -5.01 5.18
C ALA A 62 16.41 -4.19 4.46
N THR A 63 17.65 -4.68 4.48
CA THR A 63 18.78 -4.12 3.70
C THR A 63 19.03 -4.85 2.38
N GLY A 64 18.23 -5.88 2.09
CA GLY A 64 18.32 -6.70 0.88
C GLY A 64 16.96 -7.22 0.46
N TRP A 65 16.82 -8.53 0.35
CA TRP A 65 15.55 -9.20 0.07
C TRP A 65 14.97 -9.82 1.35
N VAL A 66 13.66 -10.03 1.33
CA VAL A 66 12.88 -10.74 2.35
C VAL A 66 11.95 -11.71 1.64
N ALA A 67 11.68 -12.84 2.29
CA ALA A 67 10.70 -13.80 1.81
C ALA A 67 9.83 -14.25 2.98
N PHE A 68 8.56 -14.52 2.67
CA PHE A 68 7.64 -15.22 3.57
C PHE A 68 6.78 -16.17 2.72
N ALA A 69 6.19 -17.16 3.35
CA ALA A 69 5.52 -18.24 2.63
C ALA A 69 4.27 -18.72 3.36
N PHE A 70 3.32 -19.22 2.57
CA PHE A 70 2.13 -19.91 3.05
C PHE A 70 2.36 -21.41 2.91
N SER A 71 2.18 -22.15 4.00
CA SER A 71 2.33 -23.60 3.98
C SER A 71 1.25 -24.28 4.82
N PRO A 72 0.79 -25.47 4.44
CA PRO A 72 -0.20 -26.20 5.24
C PRO A 72 0.31 -26.60 6.63
N ARG A 73 1.63 -26.72 6.81
CA ARG A 73 2.27 -27.31 8.00
C ARG A 73 3.32 -26.42 8.67
N GLY A 74 3.47 -25.16 8.23
CA GLY A 74 4.49 -24.24 8.76
C GLY A 74 5.93 -24.53 8.32
N GLY A 75 6.12 -25.46 7.38
CA GLY A 75 7.42 -25.82 6.82
C GLY A 75 7.64 -25.24 5.41
N LEU A 76 8.89 -25.25 4.95
CA LEU A 76 9.24 -24.85 3.59
C LEU A 76 8.79 -25.82 2.47
N PRO A 77 8.68 -27.15 2.69
CA PRO A 77 8.16 -28.03 1.66
C PRO A 77 6.72 -27.67 1.30
N GLU A 78 6.41 -27.66 0.00
CA GLU A 78 5.05 -27.42 -0.53
C GLU A 78 4.46 -26.06 -0.11
N CYS A 79 5.33 -25.04 0.03
CA CYS A 79 4.89 -23.69 0.36
C CYS A 79 4.86 -22.79 -0.88
N ASP A 80 3.88 -21.87 -0.90
CA ASP A 80 3.81 -20.79 -1.88
C ASP A 80 4.61 -19.61 -1.34
N ILE A 81 5.63 -19.18 -2.08
CA ILE A 81 6.63 -18.24 -1.56
C ILE A 81 6.43 -16.88 -2.22
N VAL A 82 6.36 -15.84 -1.40
CA VAL A 82 6.48 -14.45 -1.83
C VAL A 82 7.87 -13.95 -1.47
N ILE A 83 8.63 -13.50 -2.48
CA ILE A 83 9.96 -12.89 -2.30
C ILE A 83 9.87 -11.45 -2.77
N GLY A 84 10.42 -10.52 -1.99
CA GLY A 84 10.53 -9.13 -2.39
C GLY A 84 11.73 -8.42 -1.80
N GLY A 85 12.01 -7.24 -2.31
CA GLY A 85 13.12 -6.43 -1.84
C GLY A 85 13.12 -5.05 -2.46
N ALA A 86 14.13 -4.28 -2.11
CA ALA A 86 14.35 -2.96 -2.69
C ALA A 86 15.74 -2.90 -3.34
N PHE A 87 15.79 -2.41 -4.57
CA PHE A 87 17.03 -1.95 -5.17
C PHE A 87 17.48 -0.63 -4.53
N PRO A 88 18.77 -0.26 -4.66
CA PRO A 88 19.21 1.09 -4.37
C PRO A 88 18.30 2.12 -5.07
N LYS A 89 17.94 3.20 -4.36
CA LYS A 89 16.98 4.25 -4.78
C LYS A 89 15.49 3.95 -4.50
N GLY A 90 15.17 2.90 -3.75
CA GLY A 90 13.80 2.66 -3.27
C GLY A 90 12.86 2.09 -4.34
N ILE A 91 13.41 1.42 -5.36
CA ILE A 91 12.61 0.66 -6.33
C ILE A 91 12.36 -0.73 -5.72
N PHE A 92 11.08 -1.08 -5.55
CA PHE A 92 10.68 -2.36 -4.99
C PHE A 92 10.45 -3.41 -6.09
N TYR A 93 10.73 -4.66 -5.79
CA TYR A 93 10.37 -5.80 -6.63
C TYR A 93 9.73 -6.89 -5.77
N PHE A 94 8.84 -7.67 -6.37
CA PHE A 94 8.28 -8.88 -5.78
C PHE A 94 8.08 -9.96 -6.84
N SER A 95 8.14 -11.21 -6.40
CA SER A 95 7.87 -12.40 -7.19
C SER A 95 7.16 -13.42 -6.32
N VAL A 96 6.32 -14.24 -6.95
CA VAL A 96 5.62 -15.36 -6.32
C VAL A 96 6.05 -16.64 -7.04
N SER A 97 6.35 -17.69 -6.28
CA SER A 97 6.73 -19.02 -6.79
C SER A 97 5.79 -20.09 -6.26
#